data_AF-A0A3M1NSZ4-F1
#
_entry.id   AF-A0A3M1NSZ4-F1
#
_cell.length_a   1.000
_cell.length_b   1.000
_cell.length_c   1.000
_cell.angle_alpha   90.00
_cell.angle_beta   90.00
_cell.angle_gamma   90.00
#
_symmetry.space_group_name_H-M   'P 1'
#
loop_
_entity.id
_entity.type
_entity.pdbx_description
1 polymer ?
#
loop_
_entity_poly.entity_id
_entity_poly.type
_entity_poly.pdbx_seq_one_letter_code
_entity_poly.pdbx_strand_id
1 'polypeptide(L)'
;MTIPPDRLGPSPPLSLQAAAARLEAALEAAGYGERSYYAVPDGFALVARLEQILPDGTPQPVPDRWSTRVRPMKRFSLVDYFRALFTATPGFYRIVVFVVSSQPFNQQEEGVSAREGQAWLSGGLNTLPTAIAERPFTARHRCTALIYTFEKPDTGASLRFQDPSTIPGRIHLERARLWEALGNR
;
A
#
# COMPACT_ATOMS: atom_id res chain seq x y z
N MET A 1 -5.72 -0.70 -9.45
CA MET A 1 -6.78 -1.67 -9.80
C MET A 1 -7.75 -1.82 -8.65
N THR A 2 -9.05 -2.02 -8.90
CA THR A 2 -10.01 -2.30 -7.83
C THR A 2 -9.92 -3.77 -7.41
N ILE A 3 -9.87 -4.02 -6.11
CA ILE A 3 -9.94 -5.36 -5.52
C ILE A 3 -11.40 -5.81 -5.50
N PRO A 4 -11.74 -6.97 -6.08
CA PRO A 4 -13.08 -7.52 -6.03
C PRO A 4 -13.56 -7.71 -4.57
N PRO A 5 -14.84 -7.44 -4.23
CA PRO A 5 -15.32 -7.57 -2.85
C PRO A 5 -15.17 -8.96 -2.24
N ASP A 6 -15.30 -10.02 -3.05
CA ASP A 6 -15.08 -11.43 -2.67
C ASP A 6 -13.61 -11.72 -2.34
N ARG A 7 -12.67 -10.92 -2.88
CA ARG A 7 -11.26 -10.94 -2.49
C ARG A 7 -11.00 -10.18 -1.19
N LEU A 8 -12.01 -9.60 -0.54
CA LEU A 8 -11.87 -9.11 0.82
C LEU A 8 -12.44 -10.11 1.82
N GLY A 9 -12.72 -11.36 1.45
CA GLY A 9 -13.30 -12.40 2.31
C GLY A 9 -14.68 -12.87 1.84
N PRO A 10 -15.28 -13.85 2.53
CA PRO A 10 -16.46 -14.58 2.06
C PRO A 10 -17.74 -13.74 2.14
N SER A 11 -17.70 -12.66 2.94
CA SER A 11 -18.74 -11.65 3.05
C SER A 11 -18.10 -10.26 3.13
N PRO A 12 -18.78 -9.18 2.70
CA PRO A 12 -18.28 -7.83 2.86
C PRO A 12 -17.93 -7.53 4.33
N PRO A 13 -16.82 -6.81 4.61
CA PRO A 13 -16.52 -6.40 5.98
C PRO A 13 -17.63 -5.47 6.50
N LEU A 14 -17.91 -5.54 7.81
CA LEU A 14 -18.95 -4.73 8.45
C LEU A 14 -18.44 -3.33 8.83
N SER A 15 -17.13 -3.19 9.04
CA SER A 15 -16.47 -1.94 9.44
C SER A 15 -15.15 -1.74 8.70
N LEU A 16 -14.64 -0.52 8.74
CA LEU A 16 -13.30 -0.23 8.22
C LEU A 16 -12.22 -0.98 9.00
N GLN A 17 -12.40 -1.22 10.30
CA GLN A 17 -11.52 -2.10 11.08
C GLN A 17 -11.49 -3.53 10.52
N ALA A 18 -12.65 -4.09 10.18
CA ALA A 18 -12.72 -5.44 9.63
C ALA A 18 -12.04 -5.51 8.25
N ALA A 19 -12.22 -4.48 7.41
CA ALA A 19 -11.52 -4.37 6.13
C ALA A 19 -10.00 -4.30 6.34
N ALA A 20 -9.54 -3.41 7.23
CA ALA A 20 -8.15 -3.26 7.62
C ALA A 20 -7.56 -4.59 8.09
N ALA A 21 -8.17 -5.26 9.07
CA ALA A 21 -7.69 -6.53 9.62
C ALA A 21 -7.51 -7.63 8.54
N ARG A 22 -8.37 -7.66 7.51
CA ARG A 22 -8.23 -8.60 6.40
C ARG A 22 -7.06 -8.25 5.47
N LEU A 23 -6.85 -6.97 5.18
CA LEU A 23 -5.70 -6.50 4.41
C LEU A 23 -4.39 -6.71 5.16
N GLU A 24 -4.36 -6.42 6.46
CA GLU A 24 -3.22 -6.68 7.34
C GLU A 24 -2.86 -8.16 7.35
N ALA A 25 -3.84 -9.03 7.53
CA ALA A 25 -3.62 -10.46 7.47
C ALA A 25 -3.07 -10.94 6.12
N ALA A 26 -3.55 -10.38 5.01
CA ALA A 26 -3.04 -10.72 3.70
C ALA A 26 -1.57 -10.28 3.53
N LEU A 27 -1.22 -9.10 4.04
CA LEU A 27 0.16 -8.61 4.09
C LEU A 27 1.06 -9.54 4.91
N GLU A 28 0.63 -9.91 6.13
CA GLU A 28 1.39 -10.83 7.00
C GLU A 28 1.57 -12.20 6.35
N ALA A 29 0.52 -12.78 5.75
CA ALA A 29 0.58 -14.06 5.05
C ALA A 29 1.52 -14.03 3.84
N ALA A 30 1.68 -12.87 3.19
CA ALA A 30 2.63 -12.64 2.11
C ALA A 30 4.05 -12.25 2.60
N GLY A 31 4.26 -12.14 3.91
CA GLY A 31 5.54 -11.85 4.55
C GLY A 31 5.88 -10.36 4.69
N TYR A 32 4.91 -9.45 4.54
CA TYR A 32 5.07 -8.03 4.81
C TYR A 32 4.82 -7.74 6.30
N GLY A 33 5.88 -7.69 7.11
CA GLY A 33 5.77 -7.40 8.54
C GLY A 33 5.74 -5.91 8.90
N GLU A 34 5.98 -5.01 7.94
CA GLU A 34 5.96 -3.55 8.16
C GLU A 34 4.91 -2.90 7.24
N ARG A 35 4.12 -2.00 7.83
CA ARG A 35 3.03 -1.28 7.16
C ARG A 35 2.73 0.04 7.85
N SER A 36 2.06 0.94 7.15
CA SER A 36 1.66 2.23 7.71
C SER A 36 0.27 2.65 7.22
N TYR A 37 -0.51 3.21 8.13
CA TYR A 37 -1.81 3.81 7.85
C TYR A 37 -1.69 5.28 7.57
N TYR A 38 -2.51 5.73 6.61
CA TYR A 38 -2.68 7.12 6.25
C TYR A 38 -4.15 7.45 6.02
N ALA A 39 -4.54 8.69 6.30
CA ALA A 39 -5.89 9.17 6.01
C ALA A 39 -6.10 9.33 4.50
N VAL A 40 -7.28 8.94 4.05
CA VAL A 40 -7.87 9.33 2.76
C VAL A 40 -9.31 9.77 3.02
N PRO A 41 -9.96 10.49 2.09
CA PRO A 41 -11.37 10.85 2.26
C PRO A 41 -12.24 9.62 2.54
N ASP A 42 -13.04 9.66 3.60
CA ASP A 42 -13.96 8.59 4.00
C ASP A 42 -13.32 7.19 4.02
N GLY A 43 -12.11 7.07 4.58
CA GLY A 43 -11.46 5.77 4.72
C GLY A 43 -9.99 5.84 5.11
N PHE A 44 -9.21 4.86 4.64
CA PHE A 44 -7.78 4.77 4.93
C PHE A 44 -6.98 4.25 3.73
N ALA A 45 -5.69 4.59 3.71
CA ALA A 45 -4.68 3.93 2.91
C ALA A 45 -3.78 3.08 3.81
N LEU A 46 -3.56 1.82 3.43
CA LEU A 46 -2.61 0.91 4.05
C LEU A 46 -1.44 0.69 3.10
N VAL A 47 -0.28 1.20 3.49
CA VAL A 47 0.94 1.17 2.69
C VAL A 47 1.83 0.05 3.21
N ALA A 48 2.15 -0.92 2.35
CA ALA A 48 3.11 -1.96 2.66
C ALA A 48 4.54 -1.41 2.61
N ARG A 49 5.46 -2.08 3.31
CA ARG A 49 6.90 -1.82 3.16
C ARG A 49 7.34 -1.95 1.69
N LEU A 50 8.31 -1.13 1.30
CA LEU A 50 9.05 -1.28 0.06
C LEU A 50 9.59 -2.70 -0.09
N GLU A 51 9.36 -3.29 -1.25
CA GLU A 51 9.81 -4.62 -1.60
C GLU A 51 10.75 -4.56 -2.81
N GLN A 52 11.88 -5.24 -2.71
CA GLN A 52 12.74 -5.49 -3.87
C GLN A 52 12.23 -6.72 -4.65
N ILE A 53 12.15 -6.57 -5.96
CA ILE A 53 11.60 -7.56 -6.89
C ILE A 53 12.59 -7.86 -8.02
N LEU A 54 12.39 -8.99 -8.68
CA LEU A 54 12.95 -9.31 -9.98
C LEU A 54 12.20 -8.56 -11.10
N PRO A 55 12.77 -8.45 -12.31
CA PRO A 55 12.11 -7.77 -13.43
C PRO A 55 10.71 -8.32 -13.79
N ASP A 56 10.45 -9.59 -13.46
CA ASP A 56 9.16 -10.26 -13.71
C ASP A 56 8.12 -10.06 -12.58
N GLY A 57 8.46 -9.24 -11.57
CA GLY A 57 7.60 -8.96 -10.42
C GLY A 57 7.68 -9.97 -9.28
N THR A 58 8.46 -11.04 -9.43
CA THR A 58 8.71 -12.01 -8.36
C THR A 58 9.52 -11.34 -7.23
N PRO A 59 9.16 -11.53 -5.95
CA PRO A 59 9.96 -11.01 -4.84
C PRO A 59 11.39 -11.52 -4.89
N GLN A 60 12.36 -10.65 -4.56
CA GLN A 60 13.71 -11.13 -4.29
C GLN A 60 13.71 -12.13 -3.11
N PRO A 61 14.68 -13.05 -3.02
CA PRO A 61 14.91 -13.84 -1.82
C PRO A 61 15.23 -12.96 -0.61
N VAL A 62 14.96 -13.47 0.60
CA VAL A 62 15.41 -12.84 1.85
C VAL A 62 16.93 -13.04 1.98
N PRO A 63 17.71 -12.04 2.43
CA PRO A 63 17.29 -10.76 3.02
C PRO A 63 17.00 -9.63 2.01
N ASP A 64 17.39 -9.79 0.75
CA ASP A 64 17.39 -8.70 -0.24
C ASP A 64 16.00 -8.12 -0.52
N ARG A 65 14.95 -8.95 -0.43
CA ARG A 65 13.54 -8.54 -0.50
C ARG A 65 13.24 -7.26 0.30
N TRP A 66 13.87 -7.10 1.46
CA TRP A 66 13.63 -6.04 2.44
C TRP A 66 14.89 -5.21 2.75
N SER A 67 15.89 -5.24 1.87
CA SER A 67 17.20 -4.60 2.06
C SER A 67 17.12 -3.10 2.38
N THR A 68 16.03 -2.44 1.97
CA THR A 68 15.80 -1.02 2.21
C THR A 68 14.90 -0.82 3.43
N ARG A 69 15.36 -0.01 4.39
CA ARG A 69 14.56 0.47 5.53
C ARG A 69 14.11 1.90 5.23
N VAL A 70 12.81 2.09 5.03
CA VAL A 70 12.24 3.43 4.86
C VAL A 70 11.79 3.93 6.22
N ARG A 71 12.18 5.16 6.59
CA ARG A 71 11.71 5.74 7.84
C ARG A 71 10.22 6.09 7.72
N PRO A 72 9.40 5.86 8.77
CA PRO A 72 8.02 6.33 8.79
C PRO A 72 7.94 7.84 8.52
N MET A 73 7.05 8.22 7.63
CA MET A 73 6.93 9.59 7.15
C MET A 73 5.97 10.41 8.00
N LYS A 74 6.16 11.73 8.12
CA LYS A 74 5.22 12.61 8.83
C LYS A 74 3.89 12.83 8.08
N ARG A 75 3.80 12.60 6.78
CA ARG A 75 2.56 12.66 5.99
C ARG A 75 2.61 11.58 4.93
N PHE A 76 1.47 11.14 4.42
CA PHE A 76 1.50 10.36 3.19
C PHE A 76 1.95 11.30 2.08
N SER A 77 3.13 11.04 1.57
CA SER A 77 3.68 11.72 0.41
C SER A 77 4.48 10.66 -0.32
N LEU A 78 3.95 10.23 -1.46
CA LEU A 78 4.65 9.30 -2.34
C LEU A 78 6.02 9.86 -2.69
N VAL A 79 6.07 11.15 -3.04
CA VAL A 79 7.31 11.89 -3.35
C VAL A 79 8.32 11.84 -2.21
N ASP A 80 7.90 12.10 -0.97
CA ASP A 80 8.83 12.07 0.15
C ASP A 80 9.24 10.63 0.51
N TYR A 81 8.37 9.65 0.30
CA TYR A 81 8.71 8.23 0.44
C TYR A 81 9.81 7.88 -0.56
N PHE A 82 9.71 8.40 -1.78
CA PHE A 82 10.70 8.22 -2.84
C PHE A 82 12.04 8.90 -2.53
N ARG A 83 12.05 10.09 -1.93
CA ARG A 83 13.31 10.72 -1.53
C ARG A 83 14.05 9.91 -0.46
N ALA A 84 13.33 9.24 0.43
CA ALA A 84 13.96 8.37 1.43
C ALA A 84 14.63 7.12 0.82
N LEU A 85 14.30 6.77 -0.44
CA LEU A 85 14.83 5.60 -1.15
C LEU A 85 16.11 5.87 -1.96
N PHE A 86 16.61 7.11 -2.00
CA PHE A 86 17.82 7.45 -2.77
C PHE A 86 19.07 6.66 -2.38
N THR A 87 19.10 6.02 -1.22
CA THR A 87 20.22 5.18 -0.74
C THR A 87 20.02 3.68 -0.94
N ALA A 88 18.93 3.23 -1.57
CA ALA A 88 18.68 1.82 -1.84
C ALA A 88 19.77 1.17 -2.71
N THR A 89 19.88 -0.16 -2.69
CA THR A 89 20.74 -0.89 -3.64
C THR A 89 20.18 -0.80 -5.07
N PRO A 90 20.98 -1.04 -6.12
CA PRO A 90 20.46 -1.17 -7.47
C PRO A 90 19.45 -2.33 -7.58
N GLY A 91 18.42 -2.16 -8.41
CA GLY A 91 17.40 -3.18 -8.66
C GLY A 91 16.00 -2.62 -8.90
N PHE A 92 15.03 -3.53 -8.93
CA PHE A 92 13.62 -3.21 -9.12
C PHE A 92 12.89 -3.23 -7.80
N TYR A 93 11.97 -2.29 -7.61
CA TYR A 93 11.22 -2.14 -6.37
C TYR A 93 9.76 -1.93 -6.64
N ARG A 94 8.93 -2.34 -5.68
CA ARG A 94 7.52 -1.96 -5.64
C ARG A 94 7.05 -1.51 -4.26
N ILE A 95 5.99 -0.71 -4.27
CA ILE A 95 5.19 -0.39 -3.10
C ILE A 95 3.75 -0.76 -3.43
N VAL A 96 3.13 -1.52 -2.52
CA VAL A 96 1.71 -1.84 -2.60
C VAL A 96 0.95 -0.94 -1.63
N VAL A 97 -0.03 -0.20 -2.13
CA VAL A 97 -0.93 0.63 -1.32
C VAL A 97 -2.36 0.16 -1.53
N PHE A 98 -3.01 -0.27 -0.44
CA PHE A 98 -4.44 -0.54 -0.45
C PHE A 98 -5.19 0.70 0.04
N VAL A 99 -6.00 1.28 -0.83
CA VAL A 99 -6.88 2.41 -0.50
C VAL A 99 -8.29 1.89 -0.32
N VAL A 100 -8.84 2.03 0.87
CA VAL A 100 -10.26 1.78 1.16
C VAL A 100 -10.95 3.11 1.33
N SER A 101 -11.87 3.45 0.44
CA SER A 101 -12.62 4.70 0.49
C SER A 101 -13.97 4.54 -0.20
N SER A 102 -14.96 5.33 0.22
CA SER A 102 -16.26 5.46 -0.45
C SER A 102 -16.32 6.61 -1.45
N GLN A 103 -15.25 7.41 -1.53
CA GLN A 103 -15.11 8.53 -2.46
C GLN A 103 -14.13 8.17 -3.58
N PRO A 104 -14.41 8.59 -4.83
CA PRO A 104 -13.40 8.54 -5.87
C PRO A 104 -12.23 9.43 -5.47
N PHE A 105 -11.02 9.02 -5.81
CA PHE A 105 -9.82 9.81 -5.61
C PHE A 105 -9.03 9.83 -6.91
N ASN A 106 -8.40 10.96 -7.21
CA ASN A 106 -7.34 11.02 -8.21
C ASN A 106 -5.99 10.83 -7.49
N GLN A 107 -5.06 10.11 -8.12
CA GLN A 107 -3.70 9.94 -7.59
C GLN A 107 -2.97 11.28 -7.38
N GLN A 108 -3.45 12.35 -8.02
CA GLN A 108 -2.91 13.72 -7.93
C GLN A 108 -3.59 14.63 -6.89
N GLU A 109 -4.76 14.27 -6.36
CA GLU A 109 -5.44 15.11 -5.36
C GLU A 109 -4.89 14.83 -3.95
N GLU A 110 -3.78 15.49 -3.64
CA GLU A 110 -3.27 15.67 -2.29
C GLU A 110 -4.26 16.54 -1.48
N GLY A 111 -5.24 15.93 -0.82
CA GLY A 111 -6.12 16.70 0.05
C GLY A 111 -7.21 15.93 0.75
N VAL A 112 -6.89 15.24 1.85
CA VAL A 112 -7.89 15.05 2.90
C VAL A 112 -8.24 16.44 3.43
N SER A 113 -9.53 16.78 3.49
CA SER A 113 -9.96 18.10 3.98
C SER A 113 -9.32 18.43 5.33
N ALA A 114 -8.89 19.69 5.51
CA ALA A 114 -8.13 20.14 6.68
C ALA A 114 -8.83 19.87 8.04
N ARG A 115 -10.14 19.59 8.01
CA ARG A 115 -10.95 19.30 9.20
C ARG A 115 -10.88 17.83 9.65
N GLU A 116 -10.62 16.89 8.75
CA GLU A 116 -10.42 15.46 9.09
C GLU A 116 -8.93 15.09 9.25
N GLY A 117 -8.02 15.83 8.61
CA GLY A 117 -6.61 15.45 8.49
C GLY A 117 -5.66 15.92 9.60
N GLN A 118 -5.99 16.90 10.45
CA GLN A 118 -4.97 17.55 11.30
C GLN A 118 -4.28 16.64 12.34
N ALA A 119 -4.94 15.57 12.81
CA ALA A 119 -4.33 14.57 13.70
C ALA A 119 -3.73 13.35 12.94
N TRP A 120 -4.12 13.15 11.68
CA TRP A 120 -3.71 12.02 10.83
C TRP A 120 -2.51 12.35 9.92
N LEU A 121 -2.33 13.62 9.61
CA LEU A 121 -1.28 14.17 8.75
C LEU A 121 0.05 14.36 9.51
N SER A 122 0.31 13.60 10.56
CA SER A 122 1.53 13.68 11.38
C SER A 122 2.10 12.29 11.67
N GLY A 123 2.36 11.51 10.64
CA GLY A 123 2.98 10.19 10.74
C GLY A 123 2.21 9.17 9.92
N GLY A 124 2.89 8.29 9.19
CA GLY A 124 2.34 6.96 8.96
C GLY A 124 2.11 6.32 10.32
N LEU A 125 0.87 5.95 10.62
CA LEU A 125 0.52 5.33 11.89
C LEU A 125 0.74 3.82 11.80
N ASN A 126 1.24 3.21 12.88
CA ASN A 126 1.42 1.76 12.94
C ASN A 126 0.08 1.01 13.13
N THR A 127 -0.98 1.71 13.55
CA THR A 127 -2.32 1.17 13.76
C THR A 127 -3.37 2.08 13.12
N LEU A 128 -4.54 1.52 12.77
CA LEU A 128 -5.69 2.29 12.31
C LEU A 128 -6.35 2.98 13.53
N PRO A 129 -6.46 4.31 13.57
CA PRO A 129 -7.14 5.00 14.67
C PRO A 129 -8.60 4.59 14.83
N THR A 130 -9.03 4.47 16.09
CA THR A 130 -10.36 4.00 16.50
C THR A 130 -11.51 4.74 15.80
N ALA A 131 -11.42 6.07 15.69
CA ALA A 131 -12.46 6.89 15.08
C ALA A 131 -12.77 6.55 13.61
N ILE A 132 -11.82 5.97 12.86
CA ILE A 132 -12.06 5.46 11.51
C ILE A 132 -12.37 3.98 11.55
N ALA A 133 -11.69 3.22 12.41
CA ALA A 133 -11.89 1.78 12.59
C ALA A 133 -13.38 1.44 12.84
N GLU A 134 -14.07 2.24 13.65
CA GLU A 134 -15.48 2.06 14.02
C GLU A 134 -16.48 2.46 12.92
N ARG A 135 -16.03 3.12 11.84
CA ARG A 135 -16.92 3.52 10.75
C ARG A 135 -17.43 2.28 9.99
N PRO A 136 -18.70 2.29 9.55
CA PRO A 136 -19.26 1.19 8.78
C PRO A 136 -18.59 1.09 7.40
N PHE A 137 -18.27 -0.14 6.98
CA PHE A 137 -17.90 -0.40 5.60
C PHE A 137 -19.20 -0.64 4.81
N THR A 138 -19.49 0.24 3.86
CA THR A 138 -20.76 0.25 3.12
C THR A 138 -20.58 -0.20 1.68
N ALA A 139 -21.69 -0.46 0.97
CA ALA A 139 -21.68 -0.79 -0.46
C ALA A 139 -21.09 0.32 -1.36
N ARG A 140 -20.85 1.53 -0.84
CA ARG A 140 -20.14 2.60 -1.55
C ARG A 140 -18.62 2.47 -1.45
N HIS A 141 -18.11 1.78 -0.44
CA HIS A 141 -16.67 1.60 -0.27
C HIS A 141 -16.11 0.69 -1.36
N ARG A 142 -14.92 1.05 -1.81
CA ARG A 142 -14.10 0.25 -2.73
C ARG A 142 -12.73 0.08 -2.10
N CYS A 143 -12.14 -1.09 -2.31
CA CYS A 143 -10.71 -1.29 -2.08
C CYS A 143 -9.99 -1.20 -3.41
N THR A 144 -9.00 -0.32 -3.50
CA THR A 144 -8.16 -0.13 -4.68
C THR A 144 -6.72 -0.42 -4.32
N ALA A 145 -6.08 -1.33 -5.03
CA ALA A 145 -4.64 -1.55 -4.96
C ALA A 145 -3.93 -0.66 -5.96
N LEU A 146 -3.06 0.22 -5.46
CA LEU A 146 -2.11 1.02 -6.23
C LEU A 146 -0.74 0.34 -6.11
N ILE A 147 -0.14 0.05 -7.26
CA ILE A 147 1.18 -0.58 -7.33
C ILE A 147 2.12 0.43 -7.96
N TYR A 148 3.06 0.91 -7.17
CA TYR A 148 4.10 1.82 -7.65
C TYR A 148 5.36 1.01 -7.90
N THR A 149 5.92 1.09 -9.11
CA THR A 149 7.14 0.37 -9.49
C THR A 149 8.29 1.30 -9.82
N PHE A 150 9.50 0.90 -9.42
CA PHE A 150 10.72 1.68 -9.59
C PHE A 150 11.87 0.83 -10.08
N GLU A 151 12.76 1.46 -10.83
CA GLU A 151 14.08 0.95 -11.14
C GLU A 151 15.13 1.85 -10.51
N LYS A 152 16.10 1.24 -9.84
CA LYS A 152 17.36 1.87 -9.48
C LYS A 152 18.48 1.27 -10.33
N PRO A 153 18.98 1.99 -11.34
CA PRO A 153 19.96 1.43 -12.25
C PRO A 153 21.33 1.25 -11.56
N ASP A 154 21.75 2.22 -10.73
CA ASP A 154 23.07 2.24 -10.11
C ASP A 154 23.09 2.88 -8.71
N THR A 155 24.16 2.61 -7.97
CA THR A 155 24.43 3.20 -6.65
C THR A 155 24.75 4.68 -6.81
N GLY A 156 23.78 5.54 -6.52
CA GLY A 156 23.90 7.00 -6.63
C GLY A 156 23.05 7.62 -7.75
N ALA A 157 22.47 6.79 -8.63
CA ALA A 157 21.49 7.24 -9.60
C ALA A 157 20.13 7.51 -8.95
N SER A 158 19.38 8.44 -9.53
CA SER A 158 17.98 8.69 -9.16
C SER A 158 17.10 7.49 -9.51
N LEU A 159 16.11 7.23 -8.65
CA LEU A 159 15.06 6.24 -8.93
C LEU A 159 14.26 6.65 -10.16
N ARG A 160 13.99 5.68 -11.03
CA ARG A 160 13.14 5.85 -12.21
C ARG A 160 11.78 5.24 -11.91
N PHE A 161 10.73 6.06 -11.98
CA PHE A 161 9.37 5.59 -11.86
C PHE A 161 8.96 4.85 -13.14
N GLN A 162 8.38 3.67 -12.99
CA GLN A 162 7.87 2.89 -14.10
C GLN A 162 6.36 3.08 -14.21
N ASP A 163 5.97 4.02 -15.07
CA ASP A 163 4.57 4.29 -15.41
C ASP A 163 4.38 4.38 -16.93
N PRO A 164 3.63 3.45 -17.55
CA PRO A 164 3.03 2.28 -16.91
C PRO A 164 4.08 1.26 -16.44
N SER A 165 3.72 0.46 -15.43
CA SER A 165 4.52 -0.71 -15.03
C SER A 165 4.61 -1.72 -16.19
N THR A 166 5.74 -2.42 -16.30
CA THR A 166 5.95 -3.45 -17.34
C THR A 166 5.03 -4.66 -17.22
N ILE A 167 4.47 -4.90 -16.03
CA ILE A 167 3.47 -5.95 -15.79
C ILE A 167 2.21 -5.37 -15.12
N PRO A 168 1.02 -5.95 -15.36
CA PRO A 168 -0.22 -5.48 -14.75
C PRO A 168 -0.22 -5.56 -13.22
N GLY A 169 -0.93 -4.64 -12.57
CA GLY A 169 -1.03 -4.60 -11.09
C GLY A 169 -1.54 -5.90 -10.47
N ARG A 170 -2.41 -6.65 -11.16
CA ARG A 170 -2.86 -7.97 -10.70
C ARG A 170 -1.71 -8.97 -10.65
N ILE A 171 -0.85 -8.98 -11.67
CA ILE A 171 0.32 -9.86 -11.72
C ILE A 171 1.27 -9.52 -10.58
N HIS A 172 1.46 -8.23 -10.26
CA HIS A 172 2.22 -7.84 -9.05
C HIS A 172 1.64 -8.46 -7.79
N LEU A 173 0.32 -8.37 -7.57
CA LEU A 173 -0.32 -8.95 -6.39
C LEU A 173 -0.23 -10.49 -6.35
N GLU A 174 -0.32 -11.16 -7.50
CA GLU A 174 -0.15 -12.60 -7.61
C GLU A 174 1.30 -13.02 -7.27
N ARG A 175 2.30 -12.33 -7.85
CA ARG A 175 3.71 -12.58 -7.56
C ARG A 175 4.08 -12.25 -6.11
N ALA A 176 3.43 -11.25 -5.53
CA ALA A 176 3.54 -10.93 -4.10
C ALA A 176 2.88 -11.95 -3.17
N ARG A 177 2.11 -12.92 -3.71
CA ARG A 177 1.19 -13.81 -2.96
C ARG A 177 0.05 -13.08 -2.24
N LEU A 178 -0.12 -11.77 -2.48
CA LEU A 178 -1.20 -10.97 -1.91
C LEU A 178 -2.56 -11.32 -2.52
N TRP A 179 -2.62 -11.61 -3.82
CA TRP A 179 -3.88 -11.92 -4.49
C TRP A 179 -4.57 -13.17 -3.94
N GLU A 180 -3.78 -14.20 -3.63
CA GLU A 180 -4.25 -15.42 -2.99
C GLU A 180 -4.62 -15.17 -1.51
N ALA A 181 -3.74 -14.51 -0.76
CA ALA A 181 -3.94 -14.23 0.65
C ALA A 181 -5.18 -13.37 0.95
N LEU A 182 -5.57 -12.50 0.02
CA LEU A 182 -6.79 -11.69 0.08
C LEU A 182 -8.08 -12.54 0.04
N GLY A 183 -8.08 -13.66 -0.70
CA GLY A 183 -9.24 -14.54 -0.87
C GLY A 183 -9.28 -15.77 0.05
N ASN A 184 -8.18 -16.15 0.68
CA ASN A 184 -8.12 -17.33 1.55
C ASN A 184 -8.63 -17.03 2.96
N ARG A 185 -9.96 -16.83 3.13
CA ARG A 185 -10.68 -16.90 4.42
C ARG A 185 -12.14 -17.30 4.25
#